data_AF-A0A964PTH1-F1
#
_entry.id   AF-A0A964PTH1-F1
#
_cell.length_a   1.000
_cell.length_b   1.000
_cell.length_c   1.000
_cell.angle_alpha   90.00
_cell.angle_beta   90.00
_cell.angle_gamma   90.00
#
_symmetry.space_group_name_H-M   'P 1'
#
loop_
_entity.id
_entity.type
_entity.pdbx_description
1 polymer ?
#
loop_
_entity_poly.entity_id
_entity_poly.type
_entity_poly.pdbx_seq_one_letter_code
_entity_poly.pdbx_strand_id
1 'polypeptide(L)'
;MPSLEDAILLALEAHRGQKDKGGEPYILHALRVMLRMTTEHEKWAAVLHDVVEDGGINPQHQDHERLERYRRAWTELGGGSLPSE
;
A
#
# COMPACT_ATOMS: atom_id res chain seq x y z
N MET A 1 -8.42 -4.82 -18.56
CA MET A 1 -7.80 -3.55 -18.15
C MET A 1 -7.79 -3.55 -16.64
N PRO A 2 -6.73 -3.07 -15.99
CA PRO A 2 -6.69 -3.01 -14.53
C PRO A 2 -7.81 -2.07 -14.01
N SER A 3 -8.34 -2.34 -12.83
CA SER A 3 -9.44 -1.60 -12.18
C SER A 3 -8.92 -0.59 -11.14
N LEU A 4 -9.74 0.39 -10.74
CA LEU A 4 -9.34 1.35 -9.69
C LEU A 4 -8.93 0.63 -8.38
N GLU A 5 -9.47 -0.56 -8.12
CA GLU A 5 -9.09 -1.38 -6.97
C GLU A 5 -7.64 -1.88 -7.13
N ASP A 6 -7.24 -2.31 -8.34
CA ASP A 6 -5.85 -2.67 -8.64
C ASP A 6 -4.91 -1.49 -8.41
N ALA A 7 -5.34 -0.27 -8.76
CA ALA A 7 -4.58 0.97 -8.50
C ALA A 7 -4.37 1.21 -7.01
N ILE A 8 -5.43 1.03 -6.21
CA ILE A 8 -5.40 1.22 -4.76
C ILE A 8 -4.50 0.16 -4.12
N LEU A 9 -4.57 -1.09 -4.58
CA LEU A 9 -3.70 -2.18 -4.10
C LEU A 9 -2.23 -1.86 -4.37
N LEU A 10 -1.90 -1.41 -5.58
CA LEU A 10 -0.54 -1.01 -5.92
C LEU A 10 -0.03 0.14 -5.05
N ALA A 11 -0.83 1.18 -4.84
CA ALA A 11 -0.47 2.30 -3.98
C ALA A 11 -0.29 1.87 -2.51
N LEU A 12 -1.15 0.98 -2.02
CA LEU A 12 -1.05 0.40 -0.68
C LEU A 12 0.25 -0.39 -0.50
N GLU A 13 0.62 -1.20 -1.49
CA GLU A 13 1.85 -2.00 -1.47
C GLU A 13 3.09 -1.12 -1.52
N ALA A 14 3.12 -0.15 -2.43
CA ALA A 14 4.22 0.80 -2.57
C ALA A 14 4.45 1.59 -1.27
N HIS A 15 3.38 2.15 -0.70
CA HIS A 15 3.46 2.97 0.51
C HIS A 15 3.36 2.16 1.82
N ARG A 16 3.47 0.82 1.78
CA ARG A 16 3.32 -0.02 2.97
C ARG A 16 4.42 0.28 4.00
N GLY A 17 3.99 0.70 5.19
CA GLY A 17 4.91 1.04 6.29
C GLY A 17 5.49 2.45 6.19
N GLN A 18 5.30 3.14 5.06
CA GLN A 18 5.62 4.55 4.95
C GLN A 18 4.68 5.36 5.85
N LYS A 19 5.25 6.34 6.54
CA LYS A 19 4.52 7.31 7.34
C LYS A 19 4.60 8.68 6.70
N ASP A 20 3.52 9.45 6.80
CA ASP A 20 3.53 10.86 6.45
C ASP A 20 4.26 11.70 7.53
N LYS A 21 4.34 13.01 7.30
CA LYS A 21 4.98 13.96 8.23
C LYS A 21 4.26 14.05 9.60
N GLY A 22 3.01 13.60 9.68
CA GLY A 22 2.23 13.49 10.91
C GLY A 22 2.40 12.16 11.64
N GLY A 23 3.15 11.21 11.06
CA GLY A 23 3.36 9.88 11.61
C GLY A 23 2.25 8.87 11.28
N GLU A 24 1.28 9.24 10.44
CA GLU A 24 0.17 8.40 10.00
C GLU A 24 0.55 7.59 8.76
N PRO A 25 -0.10 6.45 8.47
CA PRO A 25 0.16 5.68 7.26
C PRO A 25 -0.01 6.52 5.99
N TYR A 26 1.03 6.55 5.13
CA TYR A 26 1.06 7.40 3.95
C TYR A 26 -0.07 7.10 2.96
N ILE A 27 -0.53 5.85 2.86
CA ILE A 27 -1.68 5.47 2.02
C ILE A 27 -2.92 6.31 2.29
N LEU A 28 -3.11 6.81 3.52
CA LEU A 28 -4.23 7.70 3.85
C LEU A 28 -4.14 9.03 3.11
N HIS A 29 -2.93 9.54 2.83
CA HIS A 29 -2.73 10.71 1.98
C HIS A 29 -3.24 10.45 0.55
N ALA A 30 -2.75 9.40 -0.11
CA ALA A 30 -3.13 9.05 -1.47
C ALA A 30 -4.65 8.86 -1.62
N LEU A 31 -5.28 8.14 -0.68
CA LEU A 31 -6.73 7.97 -0.65
C LEU A 31 -7.49 9.30 -0.50
N ARG A 32 -6.97 10.23 0.31
CA ARG A 32 -7.57 11.56 0.51
C ARG A 32 -7.53 12.41 -0.75
N VAL A 33 -6.47 12.30 -1.54
CA VAL A 33 -6.34 13.01 -2.83
C VAL A 33 -7.29 12.35 -3.84
N MET A 34 -7.30 11.02 -3.93
CA MET A 34 -8.22 10.26 -4.78
C MET A 34 -9.69 10.60 -4.52
N LEU A 35 -10.12 10.66 -3.26
CA LEU A 35 -11.51 10.94 -2.90
C LEU A 35 -11.98 12.36 -3.24
N ARG A 36 -11.07 13.29 -3.58
CA ARG A 36 -11.41 14.63 -4.08
C ARG A 36 -11.64 14.68 -5.58
N MET A 37 -11.33 13.61 -6.30
CA MET A 37 -11.43 13.54 -7.75
C MET A 37 -12.83 13.12 -8.20
N THR A 38 -13.26 13.59 -9.36
CA THR A 38 -14.63 13.37 -9.86
C THR A 38 -14.68 12.18 -10.81
N THR A 39 -13.77 12.16 -11.79
CA THR A 39 -13.75 11.12 -12.81
C THR A 39 -12.90 9.93 -12.39
N GLU A 40 -13.14 8.77 -13.00
CA GLU A 40 -12.38 7.57 -12.73
C GLU A 40 -10.89 7.74 -13.06
N HIS A 41 -10.56 8.33 -14.22
CA HIS A 41 -9.18 8.60 -14.60
C HIS A 41 -8.45 9.55 -13.64
N GLU A 42 -9.13 10.59 -13.13
CA GLU A 42 -8.52 11.45 -12.11
C GLU A 42 -8.26 10.69 -10.82
N LYS A 43 -9.16 9.78 -10.41
CA LYS A 43 -8.96 8.92 -9.22
C LYS A 43 -7.75 8.00 -9.40
N TRP A 44 -7.58 7.42 -10.59
CA TRP A 44 -6.40 6.63 -10.96
C TRP A 44 -5.11 7.44 -10.81
N ALA A 45 -5.07 8.61 -11.46
CA ALA A 45 -3.89 9.48 -11.39
C ALA A 45 -3.60 9.90 -9.95
N ALA A 46 -4.63 10.28 -9.19
CA ALA A 46 -4.50 10.74 -7.82
C ALA A 46 -4.02 9.66 -6.84
N VAL A 47 -4.51 8.42 -6.95
CA VAL A 47 -4.08 7.35 -6.02
C VAL A 47 -2.66 6.87 -6.31
N LEU A 48 -2.20 7.00 -7.57
CA LEU A 48 -0.88 6.56 -8.01
C LEU A 48 0.18 7.67 -8.05
N HIS A 49 -0.18 8.94 -7.82
CA HIS A 49 0.72 10.06 -8.14
C HIS A 49 2.09 10.00 -7.45
N ASP A 50 2.13 9.49 -6.22
CA ASP A 50 3.36 9.38 -5.42
C ASP A 50 4.00 7.99 -5.48
N VAL A 51 3.43 7.03 -6.20
CA VAL A 51 3.95 5.65 -6.21
C VAL A 51 5.35 5.57 -6.81
N VAL A 52 5.64 6.36 -7.85
CA VAL A 52 6.96 6.40 -8.49
C VAL A 52 7.95 7.25 -7.69
N GLU A 53 7.48 8.36 -7.12
CA GLU A 53 8.33 9.34 -6.44
C GLU A 53 8.71 8.89 -5.01
N ASP A 54 7.75 8.32 -4.27
CA ASP A 54 7.85 8.04 -2.84
C ASP A 54 7.53 6.58 -2.47
N GLY A 55 6.92 5.81 -3.38
CA GLY A 55 6.44 4.46 -3.14
C GLY A 55 7.54 3.40 -2.94
N GLY A 56 8.81 3.80 -2.88
CA GLY A 56 9.90 2.96 -2.39
C GLY A 56 9.99 1.58 -3.06
N ILE A 57 9.52 1.44 -4.31
CA ILE A 57 9.66 0.22 -5.10
C ILE A 57 11.14 0.14 -5.52
N ASN A 58 11.99 -0.17 -4.55
CA ASN A 58 13.36 -0.55 -4.78
C ASN A 58 13.39 -2.07 -4.94
N PRO A 59 13.65 -2.61 -6.15
CA PRO A 59 13.69 -4.05 -6.40
C PRO A 59 14.74 -4.78 -5.55
N GLN A 60 15.67 -4.05 -4.93
CA GLN A 60 16.76 -4.62 -4.12
C GLN A 60 16.45 -4.78 -2.63
N HIS A 61 15.33 -4.26 -2.11
CA HIS A 61 15.00 -4.34 -0.68
C HIS A 61 13.91 -5.38 -0.43
N GLN A 62 14.31 -6.66 -0.43
CA GLN A 62 13.52 -7.74 0.18
C GLN A 62 13.59 -7.61 1.70
N ASP A 63 12.69 -6.81 2.27
CA ASP A 63 12.63 -6.59 3.72
C ASP A 63 12.13 -7.85 4.43
N HIS A 64 13.05 -8.66 4.96
CA HIS A 64 12.73 -9.80 5.85
C HIS A 64 11.88 -9.38 7.07
N GLU A 65 11.98 -8.14 7.54
CA GLU A 65 11.11 -7.59 8.58
C GLU A 65 9.62 -7.56 8.16
N ARG A 66 9.31 -7.41 6.87
CA ARG A 66 7.92 -7.37 6.37
C ARG A 66 7.22 -8.72 6.56
N LEU A 67 7.92 -9.82 6.27
CA LEU A 67 7.38 -11.18 6.46
C LEU A 67 7.16 -11.50 7.93
N GLU A 68 8.11 -11.13 8.79
CA GLU A 68 8.00 -11.35 10.23
C GLU A 68 6.87 -10.53 10.85
N ARG A 69 6.63 -9.31 10.37
CA ARG A 69 5.50 -8.49 10.83
C ARG A 69 4.16 -9.09 10.40
N TYR A 70 4.07 -9.64 9.20
CA TYR A 70 2.88 -10.36 8.72
C TYR A 70 2.65 -11.64 9.52
N ARG A 71 3.71 -12.42 9.75
CA ARG A 71 3.69 -13.62 10.60
C ARG A 71 3.16 -13.31 11.99
N ARG A 72 3.62 -12.20 12.58
CA ARG A 72 3.20 -11.78 13.93
C ARG A 72 1.74 -11.34 13.97
N ALA A 73 1.31 -10.48 13.04
CA ALA A 73 -0.07 -10.02 12.96
C ALA A 73 -1.06 -11.16 12.66
N TRP A 74 -0.70 -12.10 11.78
CA TRP A 74 -1.51 -13.28 11.47
C TRP A 74 -1.70 -14.20 12.68
N THR A 75 -0.62 -14.39 13.45
CA THR A 75 -0.65 -15.18 14.69
C THR A 75 -1.50 -14.50 15.77
N GLU A 76 -1.42 -13.18 15.90
CA GLU A 76 -2.19 -12.38 16.87
C GLU A 76 -3.70 -12.34 16.56
N LEU A 77 -4.07 -12.43 15.28
CA LEU A 77 -5.47 -12.47 14.83
C LEU A 77 -6.10 -13.88 14.89
N GLY A 78 -5.39 -14.87 15.42
CA GLY A 78 -5.89 -16.25 15.54
C GLY A 78 -5.94 -17.01 14.21
N GLY A 79 -5.25 -16.52 13.18
CA GLY A 79 -5.03 -17.26 11.94
C GLY A 79 -4.15 -18.48 12.24
N GLY A 80 -4.65 -19.68 11.94
CA GLY A 80 -3.87 -20.93 12.04
C GLY A 80 -2.67 -20.96 11.09
N SER A 81 -2.06 -22.13 10.89
CA SER A 81 -0.89 -22.29 10.00
C SER A 81 -1.14 -21.70 8.61
N LEU A 82 -0.16 -20.93 8.12
CA LEU A 82 -0.13 -20.36 6.78
C LEU A 82 -0.44 -21.44 5.72
N PRO A 83 -1.17 -21.13 4.64
CA PRO A 83 -1.23 -22.00 3.48
C PRO A 83 0.20 -22.23 2.99
N SER A 84 0.65 -23.48 3.00
CA SER A 84 1.91 -23.86 2.39
C SER A 84 1.86 -23.52 0.91
N GLU A 85 2.89 -22.81 0.43
CA GLU A 85 3.17 -22.58 -0.99
C GLU A 85 3.05 -23.86 -1.83
#